data_AF-X1CEX0-F1
#
_entry.id   AF-X1CEX0-F1
#
_cell.length_a   1.000
_cell.length_b   1.000
_cell.length_c   1.000
_cell.angle_alpha   90.00
_cell.angle_beta   90.00
_cell.angle_gamma   90.00
#
_symmetry.space_group_name_H-M   'P 1'
#
loop_
_entity.id
_entity.type
_entity.pdbx_description
1 polymer ?
#
loop_
_entity_poly.entity_id
_entity_poly.type
_entity_poly.pdbx_seq_one_letter_code
_entity_poly.pdbx_strand_id
1 'polypeptide(L)'
;MNKKDDRCSMERGKFIKLLAAVAVSETALLAAAGFKTKAQTKPDKLIHRNEQSSMTYRKLGRTNFMSSRLVFGCGAALMGGRAVRLLDRAFEAGINHYDV
;
A
#
# COMPACT_ATOMS: atom_id res chain seq x y z
N MET A 1 -28.79 -27.97 59.79
CA MET A 1 -28.88 -26.60 59.28
C MET A 1 -27.61 -26.29 58.50
N ASN A 2 -27.76 -25.67 57.32
CA ASN A 2 -26.74 -25.01 56.48
C ASN A 2 -25.80 -25.87 55.61
N LYS A 3 -26.12 -25.91 54.32
CA LYS A 3 -25.16 -26.01 53.21
C LYS A 3 -25.30 -24.71 52.40
N LYS A 4 -24.21 -23.97 52.20
CA LYS A 4 -24.16 -22.90 51.19
C LYS A 4 -22.94 -23.17 50.32
N ASP A 5 -23.21 -23.39 49.04
CA ASP A 5 -22.22 -23.66 48.01
C ASP A 5 -21.57 -22.34 47.58
N ASP A 6 -20.26 -22.21 47.82
CA ASP A 6 -19.46 -21.08 47.38
C ASP A 6 -19.09 -21.23 45.90
N ARG A 7 -20.01 -20.84 45.01
CA ARG A 7 -19.66 -20.62 43.60
C ARG A 7 -18.96 -19.26 43.49
N CYS A 8 -17.66 -19.33 43.23
CA CYS A 8 -16.81 -18.18 42.90
C CYS A 8 -17.36 -17.47 41.64
N SER A 9 -18.19 -16.46 41.84
CA SER A 9 -18.66 -15.54 40.81
C SER A 9 -17.61 -14.46 40.62
N MET A 10 -16.72 -14.64 39.65
CA MET A 10 -15.86 -13.56 39.17
C MET A 10 -16.74 -12.51 38.51
N GLU A 11 -16.93 -11.38 39.19
CA GLU A 11 -17.61 -10.17 38.69
C GLU A 11 -17.10 -9.86 37.27
N ARG A 12 -17.99 -9.87 36.26
CA ARG A 12 -17.66 -9.65 34.85
C ARG A 12 -16.82 -8.39 34.64
N GLY A 13 -17.02 -7.36 35.46
CA GLY A 13 -16.24 -6.12 35.43
C GLY A 13 -14.77 -6.28 35.85
N LYS A 14 -14.44 -7.24 36.73
CA LYS A 14 -13.06 -7.56 37.10
C LYS A 14 -12.33 -8.28 35.96
N PHE A 15 -13.05 -9.16 35.25
CA PHE A 15 -12.51 -9.85 34.08
C PHE A 15 -12.21 -8.88 32.92
N ILE A 16 -13.12 -7.95 32.61
CA ILE A 16 -12.89 -6.93 31.57
C ILE A 16 -11.71 -6.03 31.92
N LYS A 17 -11.57 -5.62 33.19
CA LYS A 17 -10.43 -4.81 33.64
C LYS A 17 -9.10 -5.56 33.52
N LEU A 18 -9.07 -6.85 33.83
CA LEU A 18 -7.87 -7.69 33.68
C LEU A 18 -7.50 -7.88 32.21
N LEU A 19 -8.48 -8.13 31.33
CA LEU A 19 -8.27 -8.29 29.89
C LEU A 19 -7.72 -7.00 29.25
N ALA A 20 -8.27 -5.84 29.64
CA ALA A 20 -7.79 -4.54 29.17
C ALA A 20 -6.36 -4.25 29.61
N ALA A 21 -5.97 -4.63 30.84
CA ALA A 21 -4.62 -4.43 31.34
C ALA A 21 -3.56 -5.26 30.58
N VAL A 22 -3.92 -6.47 30.12
CA VAL A 22 -3.02 -7.33 29.34
C VAL A 22 -2.90 -6.87 27.87
N ALA A 23 -3.97 -6.36 27.26
CA ALA A 23 -3.92 -5.84 25.89
C ALA A 23 -3.03 -4.58 25.75
N VAL A 24 -2.96 -3.76 26.81
CA VAL A 24 -2.12 -2.56 26.83
C VAL A 24 -0.65 -2.88 27.03
N SER A 25 -0.30 -3.97 27.73
CA SER A 25 1.11 -4.33 27.95
C SER A 25 1.79 -4.85 26.67
N GLU A 26 1.11 -5.62 25.83
CA GLU A 26 1.65 -6.10 24.55
C GLU A 26 1.87 -4.97 23.53
N THR A 27 0.89 -4.06 23.41
CA THR A 27 0.98 -2.94 22.46
C THR A 27 1.99 -1.89 22.91
N ALA A 28 2.10 -1.63 24.21
CA ALA A 28 3.12 -0.74 24.76
C ALA A 28 4.54 -1.32 24.64
N LEU A 29 4.73 -2.63 24.86
CA LEU A 29 6.03 -3.27 24.65
C LEU A 29 6.46 -3.26 23.18
N LEU A 30 5.55 -3.56 22.24
CA LEU A 30 5.84 -3.52 20.80
C LEU A 30 6.11 -2.10 20.29
N ALA A 31 5.39 -1.10 20.80
CA ALA A 31 5.62 0.30 20.47
C ALA A 31 6.91 0.87 21.10
N ALA A 32 7.19 0.54 22.37
CA ALA A 32 8.40 0.98 23.08
C ALA A 32 9.67 0.30 22.55
N ALA A 33 9.57 -0.92 22.02
CA ALA A 33 10.70 -1.63 21.42
C ALA A 33 11.07 -1.14 20.00
N GLY A 34 10.36 -0.16 19.43
CA GLY A 34 10.73 0.48 18.17
C GLY A 34 10.70 -0.44 16.94
N PHE A 35 10.14 -1.64 17.06
CA PHE A 35 10.00 -2.56 15.94
C PHE A 35 8.90 -2.07 15.00
N LYS A 36 9.30 -1.20 14.06
CA LYS A 36 8.58 -1.05 12.80
C LYS A 36 8.61 -2.42 12.13
N THR A 37 7.53 -3.17 12.19
CA THR A 37 7.29 -4.34 11.34
C THR A 37 7.14 -3.88 9.89
N LYS A 38 8.25 -3.44 9.28
CA LYS A 38 8.39 -3.49 7.84
C LYS A 38 8.38 -4.97 7.50
N ALA A 39 7.23 -5.47 7.06
CA ALA A 39 7.18 -6.74 6.35
C ALA A 39 8.29 -6.72 5.30
N GLN A 40 9.29 -7.59 5.49
CA GLN A 40 10.45 -7.68 4.64
C GLN A 40 10.03 -8.43 3.37
N THR A 41 9.24 -7.79 2.52
CA THR A 41 9.00 -8.25 1.16
C THR A 41 10.32 -8.02 0.41
N LYS A 42 10.78 -9.03 -0.35
CA LYS A 42 11.94 -8.90 -1.25
C LYS A 42 11.86 -7.55 -1.99
N PRO A 43 12.98 -6.84 -2.20
CA PRO A 43 12.94 -5.56 -2.91
C PRO A 43 12.34 -5.82 -4.30
N ASP A 44 11.10 -5.37 -4.47
CA ASP A 44 10.36 -5.54 -5.71
C ASP A 44 11.12 -4.78 -6.80
N LYS A 45 11.50 -5.51 -7.85
CA LYS A 45 12.46 -5.05 -8.86
C LYS A 45 11.86 -3.85 -9.58
N LEU A 46 12.69 -2.85 -9.88
CA LEU A 46 12.25 -1.71 -10.67
C LEU A 46 11.78 -2.19 -12.06
N ILE A 47 10.58 -1.75 -12.44
CA ILE A 47 9.90 -2.10 -13.68
C ILE A 47 10.19 -1.00 -14.69
N HIS A 48 10.90 -1.38 -15.74
CA HIS A 48 11.28 -0.54 -16.85
C HIS A 48 10.42 -0.92 -18.06
N ARG A 49 9.74 0.04 -18.69
CA ARG A 49 8.90 -0.18 -19.88
C ARG A 49 9.20 0.88 -20.92
N ASN A 50 9.35 0.46 -22.19
CA ASN A 50 9.58 1.35 -23.32
C ASN A 50 10.66 2.42 -23.03
N GLU A 51 11.77 2.02 -22.40
CA GLU A 51 12.83 2.97 -22.05
C GLU A 51 13.64 3.32 -23.29
N GLN A 52 13.68 4.62 -23.59
CA GLN A 52 14.42 5.20 -24.69
C GLN A 52 15.49 6.14 -24.14
N SER A 53 16.66 6.19 -24.78
CA SER A 53 17.75 7.09 -24.38
C SER A 53 17.39 8.58 -24.52
N SER A 54 16.40 8.89 -25.36
CA SER A 54 15.88 10.25 -25.58
C SER A 54 14.90 10.73 -24.50
N MET A 55 14.39 9.83 -23.65
CA MET A 55 13.36 10.12 -22.66
C MET A 55 13.91 9.98 -21.24
N THR A 56 13.49 10.87 -20.35
CA THR A 56 13.83 10.77 -18.93
C THR A 56 12.76 10.00 -18.18
N TYR A 57 13.16 9.13 -17.25
CA TYR A 57 12.25 8.32 -16.44
C TYR A 57 12.46 8.58 -14.94
N ARG A 58 11.38 8.46 -14.16
CA ARG A 58 11.39 8.60 -12.70
C ARG A 58 10.49 7.55 -12.05
N LYS A 59 10.90 7.06 -10.89
CA LYS A 59 10.10 6.13 -10.09
C LYS A 59 8.79 6.78 -9.67
N LEU A 60 7.67 6.13 -9.99
CA LEU A 60 6.34 6.64 -9.69
C LEU A 60 5.98 6.37 -8.22
N GLY A 61 6.16 7.37 -7.36
CA GLY A 61 5.77 7.32 -5.96
C GLY A 61 6.38 6.13 -5.20
N ARG A 62 5.54 5.36 -4.52
CA ARG A 62 5.94 4.14 -3.78
C ARG A 62 5.91 2.87 -4.63
N THR A 63 5.52 2.97 -5.91
CA THR A 63 5.52 1.84 -6.85
C THR A 63 6.94 1.58 -7.34
N ASN A 64 7.20 0.41 -7.92
CA ASN A 64 8.46 0.14 -8.59
C ASN A 64 8.45 0.45 -10.09
N PHE A 65 7.48 1.22 -10.57
CA PHE A 65 7.39 1.57 -11.99
C PHE A 65 8.20 2.83 -12.33
N MET A 66 9.05 2.74 -13.35
CA MET A 66 9.75 3.88 -13.95
C MET A 66 8.85 4.55 -14.98
N SER A 67 8.20 5.64 -14.59
CA SER A 67 7.33 6.43 -15.47
C SER A 67 8.15 7.41 -16.30
N SER A 68 7.79 7.57 -17.57
CA SER A 68 8.32 8.64 -18.42
C SER A 68 8.03 10.02 -17.82
N ARG A 69 8.89 10.99 -18.10
CA ARG A 69 8.76 12.38 -17.63
C ARG A 69 7.51 13.07 -18.18
N LEU A 70 7.07 12.64 -19.36
CA LEU A 70 5.82 13.06 -20.01
C LEU A 70 4.81 11.91 -19.92
N VAL A 71 3.53 12.26 -19.74
CA VAL A 71 2.38 11.33 -19.72
C VAL A 71 1.49 11.71 -20.89
N PHE A 72 1.01 10.73 -21.64
CA PHE A 72 0.09 10.98 -22.76
C PHE A 72 -1.36 10.88 -22.27
N GLY A 73 -2.09 12.00 -22.32
CA GLY A 73 -3.51 12.05 -22.00
C GLY A 73 -4.35 11.57 -23.17
N CYS A 74 -5.07 10.47 -22.98
CA CYS A 74 -5.80 9.78 -24.04
C CYS A 74 -7.26 10.23 -24.17
N GLY A 75 -7.83 10.97 -23.20
CA GLY A 75 -9.25 11.35 -23.21
C GLY A 75 -9.70 11.96 -24.55
N ALA A 76 -9.05 13.02 -25.01
CA ALA A 76 -9.37 13.62 -26.31
C ALA A 76 -8.88 12.79 -27.52
N ALA A 77 -7.80 12.02 -27.36
CA ALA A 77 -7.22 11.23 -28.46
C ALA A 77 -8.06 9.98 -28.81
N LEU A 78 -8.70 9.40 -27.79
CA LEU A 78 -9.55 8.21 -27.91
C LEU A 78 -11.02 8.56 -28.13
N MET A 79 -11.49 9.72 -27.65
CA MET A 79 -12.85 10.21 -27.94
C MET A 79 -13.05 10.33 -29.46
N GLY A 80 -13.85 9.42 -30.02
CA GLY A 80 -14.15 9.34 -31.46
C GLY A 80 -13.15 8.55 -32.30
N GLY A 81 -12.14 7.91 -31.70
CA GLY A 81 -11.24 6.95 -32.36
C GLY A 81 -10.29 7.52 -33.43
N ARG A 82 -10.21 8.85 -33.59
CA ARG A 82 -9.52 9.48 -34.73
C ARG A 82 -8.02 9.74 -34.52
N ALA A 83 -7.51 9.63 -33.30
CA ALA A 83 -6.16 10.06 -32.95
C ALA A 83 -5.24 8.92 -32.48
N VAL A 84 -5.54 7.65 -32.82
CA VAL A 84 -4.69 6.49 -32.49
C VAL A 84 -3.23 6.69 -32.93
N ARG A 85 -3.01 7.32 -34.10
CA ARG A 85 -1.66 7.66 -34.59
C ARG A 85 -0.84 8.49 -33.60
N LEU A 86 -1.47 9.30 -32.75
CA LEU A 86 -0.76 10.06 -31.72
C LEU A 86 -0.25 9.17 -30.58
N LEU A 87 -0.93 8.04 -30.30
CA LEU A 87 -0.45 7.04 -29.35
C LEU A 87 0.81 6.36 -29.88
N ASP A 88 0.85 6.02 -31.17
CA ASP A 88 2.04 5.44 -31.79
C ASP A 88 3.22 6.41 -31.71
N ARG A 89 3.00 7.71 -32.01
CA ARG A 89 4.04 8.74 -31.89
C ARG A 89 4.50 8.94 -30.44
N ALA A 90 3.58 8.90 -29.47
CA ALA A 90 3.92 8.97 -28.06
C ALA A 90 4.79 7.77 -27.64
N PHE A 91 4.44 6.58 -28.12
CA PHE A 91 5.17 5.35 -27.86
C PHE A 91 6.58 5.40 -28.47
N GLU A 92 6.71 5.79 -29.74
CA GLU A 92 8.00 5.98 -30.41
C GLU A 92 8.90 7.00 -29.68
N ALA A 93 8.30 8.05 -29.09
CA ALA A 93 9.02 9.03 -28.29
C ALA A 93 9.45 8.54 -26.89
N GLY A 94 9.11 7.31 -26.50
CA GLY A 94 9.46 6.71 -25.21
C GLY A 94 8.44 6.94 -24.10
N ILE A 95 7.23 7.44 -24.41
CA ILE A 95 6.18 7.57 -23.41
C ILE A 95 5.66 6.17 -23.04
N ASN A 96 5.64 5.89 -21.72
CA ASN A 96 5.23 4.59 -21.18
C ASN A 96 4.06 4.69 -20.19
N HIS A 97 3.55 5.89 -19.97
CA HIS A 97 2.42 6.19 -19.10
C HIS A 97 1.33 6.89 -19.92
N TYR A 98 0.17 6.24 -19.99
CA TYR A 98 -1.01 6.70 -20.71
C TYR A 98 -2.15 6.88 -19.71
N ASP A 99 -2.70 8.09 -19.62
CA ASP A 99 -3.87 8.41 -18.80
C ASP A 99 -5.11 8.29 -19.68
N VAL A 100 -6.04 7.40 -19.34
CA VAL A 100 -7.16 6.99 -20.22
C VAL A 100 -8.50 7.37 -19.60
#